data_AF-A0A7T1I129-F1
#
_entry.id   AF-A0A7T1I129-F1
#
_cell.length_a   1.000
_cell.length_b   1.000
_cell.length_c   1.000
_cell.angle_alpha   90.00
_cell.angle_beta   90.00
_cell.angle_gamma   90.00
#
_symmetry.space_group_name_H-M   'P 1'
#
loop_
_entity.id
_entity.type
_entity.pdbx_description
1 polymer ?
#
loop_
_entity_poly.entity_id
_entity_poly.type
_entity_poly.pdbx_seq_one_letter_code
_entity_poly.pdbx_strand_id
1 'polypeptide(L)'
;MTQRVGHEAALFAAAQDVARRRGKVDPGRQASLERSRHTQIGYALSDADGELIARLPMWAVQRAVSQRARLLSKLAEGRTRWSGMALGDQKVQFRTKPFEIRALAWALSTGRRVPPGQFDRTTVLYAVVLLLLAVLAGLISPPLLLLGLPSFAAYLVVSLRRHADYRKNIQALVIRWKAAGKQDPSDSLFSELDHS
;
A
#
# COMPACT_ATOMS: atom_id res chain seq x y z
N MET A 1 9.03 14.07 -21.95
CA MET A 1 9.13 14.89 -20.72
C MET A 1 8.10 14.53 -19.65
N THR A 2 6.90 14.06 -20.02
CA THR A 2 5.82 13.64 -19.08
C THR A 2 6.15 12.46 -18.16
N GLN A 3 6.93 11.47 -18.61
CA GLN A 3 7.32 10.31 -17.77
C GLN A 3 8.17 10.69 -16.55
N ARG A 4 9.01 11.74 -16.65
CA ARG A 4 9.92 12.14 -15.56
C ARG A 4 9.15 12.82 -14.42
N VAL A 5 8.16 13.64 -14.77
CA VAL A 5 7.28 14.34 -13.81
C VAL A 5 6.41 13.34 -13.04
N GLY A 6 5.88 12.32 -13.72
CA GLY A 6 5.11 11.26 -13.07
C GLY A 6 5.92 10.42 -12.08
N HIS A 7 7.19 10.15 -12.41
CA HIS A 7 8.07 9.37 -11.53
C HIS A 7 8.44 10.14 -10.25
N GLU A 8 8.76 11.43 -10.35
CA GLU A 8 9.09 12.26 -9.20
C GLU A 8 7.89 12.48 -8.27
N ALA A 9 6.69 12.69 -8.83
CA ALA A 9 5.45 12.77 -8.06
C ALA A 9 5.16 11.47 -7.29
N ALA A 10 5.38 10.31 -7.92
CA ALA A 10 5.19 9.01 -7.27
C ALA A 10 6.19 8.79 -6.12
N LEU A 11 7.47 9.12 -6.32
CA LEU A 11 8.49 9.04 -5.28
C LEU A 11 8.18 9.96 -4.10
N PHE A 12 7.71 11.18 -4.37
CA PHE A 12 7.34 12.14 -3.35
C PHE A 12 6.14 11.67 -2.51
N ALA A 13 5.06 11.22 -3.15
CA ALA A 13 3.90 10.67 -2.46
C ALA A 13 4.30 9.48 -1.57
N ALA A 14 5.13 8.58 -2.09
CA ALA A 14 5.65 7.45 -1.32
C ALA A 14 6.58 7.88 -0.16
N ALA A 15 7.40 8.91 -0.36
CA ALA A 15 8.24 9.46 0.69
C ALA A 15 7.41 10.07 1.83
N GLN A 16 6.35 10.81 1.51
CA GLN A 16 5.39 11.30 2.51
C GLN A 16 4.75 10.15 3.29
N ASP A 17 4.32 9.09 2.60
CA ASP A 17 3.72 7.92 3.25
C ASP A 17 4.70 7.25 4.22
N VAL A 18 5.97 7.08 3.82
CA VAL A 18 7.01 6.51 4.68
C VAL A 18 7.33 7.41 5.87
N ALA A 19 7.43 8.73 5.67
CA ALA A 19 7.71 9.67 6.74
C ALA A 19 6.57 9.69 7.78
N ARG A 20 5.30 9.69 7.34
CA ARG A 20 4.11 9.61 8.21
C ARG A 20 4.02 8.29 8.96
N ARG A 21 4.33 7.16 8.31
CA ARG A 21 4.39 5.85 8.98
C ARG A 21 5.44 5.82 10.09
N ARG A 22 6.58 6.50 9.89
CA ARG A 22 7.64 6.65 10.88
C ARG A 22 7.36 7.73 11.93
N GLY A 23 6.23 8.44 11.84
CA GLY A 23 5.89 9.53 12.77
C GLY A 23 6.78 10.75 12.64
N LYS A 24 7.41 10.96 11.48
CA LYS A 24 8.34 12.07 11.23
C LYS A 24 7.69 13.30 10.56
N VAL A 25 6.38 13.28 10.35
CA VAL A 25 5.64 14.39 9.73
C VAL A 25 4.58 14.82 10.72
N ASP A 26 4.70 16.05 11.20
CA ASP A 26 3.66 16.67 12.01
C ASP A 26 2.41 16.91 11.17
N PRO A 27 1.19 16.74 11.72
CA PRO A 27 -0.06 16.87 10.98
C PRO A 27 -0.26 18.23 10.31
N GLY A 28 0.43 19.28 10.79
CA GLY A 28 0.36 20.64 10.24
C GLY A 28 1.47 21.00 9.25
N ARG A 29 2.51 20.17 9.07
CA ARG A 29 3.61 20.45 8.14
C ARG A 29 3.35 19.81 6.78
N GLN A 30 3.26 20.65 5.75
CA GLN A 30 3.10 20.20 4.37
C GLN A 30 4.48 20.11 3.70
N ALA A 31 4.78 18.95 3.12
CA ALA A 31 5.98 18.80 2.30
C ALA A 31 5.76 19.44 0.93
N SER A 32 6.81 20.02 0.37
CA SER A 32 6.83 20.56 -0.99
C SER A 32 7.58 19.62 -1.92
N LEU A 33 6.94 19.26 -3.04
CA LEU A 33 7.57 18.47 -4.10
C LEU A 33 8.78 19.22 -4.70
N GLU A 34 8.62 20.53 -4.91
CA GLU A 34 9.63 21.39 -5.55
C GLU A 34 10.91 21.54 -4.73
N ARG A 35 10.77 21.50 -3.40
CA ARG A 35 11.91 21.62 -2.45
C ARG A 35 12.50 20.27 -2.05
N SER A 36 11.73 19.20 -2.20
CA SER A 36 12.20 17.84 -1.89
C SER A 36 13.20 17.36 -2.95
N ARG A 37 14.25 16.66 -2.50
CA ARG A 37 15.28 16.14 -3.40
C ARG A 37 15.56 14.68 -3.14
N HIS A 38 15.94 13.97 -4.18
CA HIS A 38 16.32 12.57 -4.07
C HIS A 38 17.73 12.33 -4.63
N THR A 39 18.41 11.37 -4.03
CA THR A 39 19.67 10.80 -4.50
C THR A 39 19.47 9.30 -4.73
N GLN A 40 20.49 8.61 -5.24
CA GLN A 40 20.41 7.15 -5.44
C GLN A 40 20.11 6.38 -4.14
N ILE A 41 20.58 6.88 -2.99
CA ILE A 41 20.52 6.18 -1.71
C ILE A 41 19.47 6.73 -0.74
N GLY A 42 18.94 7.93 -0.99
CA GLY A 42 18.03 8.58 -0.07
C GLY A 42 17.07 9.58 -0.70
N TYR A 43 16.03 9.91 0.04
CA TYR A 43 15.05 10.92 -0.29
C TYR A 43 14.97 11.93 0.87
N ALA A 44 15.20 13.19 0.57
CA ALA A 44 15.07 14.30 1.50
C ALA A 44 13.72 14.99 1.26
N LEU A 45 12.82 14.85 2.22
CA LEU A 45 11.52 15.49 2.25
C LEU A 45 11.66 16.85 2.93
N SER A 46 11.31 17.93 2.23
CA SER A 46 11.39 19.30 2.75
C SER A 46 10.04 20.01 2.64
N ASP A 47 9.80 21.03 3.46
CA ASP A 47 8.63 21.90 3.36
C ASP A 47 8.80 22.98 2.27
N ALA A 48 7.83 23.89 2.15
CA ALA A 48 7.84 24.99 1.20
C ALA A 48 8.93 26.04 1.48
N ASP A 49 9.25 26.26 2.76
CA ASP A 49 10.29 27.18 3.24
C ASP A 49 11.71 26.59 3.04
N GLY A 50 11.78 25.30 2.70
CA GLY A 50 13.02 24.57 2.45
C GLY A 50 13.57 23.86 3.67
N GLU A 51 12.84 23.86 4.79
CA GLU A 51 13.25 23.12 5.98
C GLU A 51 13.11 21.63 5.77
N LEU A 52 14.11 20.87 6.24
CA LEU A 52 14.15 19.42 6.13
C LEU A 52 13.15 18.80 7.12
N ILE A 53 12.12 18.14 6.60
CA ILE A 53 11.16 17.38 7.39
C ILE A 53 11.76 16.01 7.75
N ALA A 54 12.27 15.27 6.75
CA ALA A 54 12.79 13.93 6.97
C ALA A 54 13.78 13.47 5.90
N ARG A 55 14.81 12.73 6.33
CA ARG A 55 15.63 11.89 5.44
C ARG A 55 15.15 10.44 5.50
N LEU A 56 14.87 9.88 4.33
CA LEU A 56 14.36 8.52 4.16
C LEU A 56 15.30 7.74 3.27
N PRO A 57 15.57 6.46 3.55
CA PRO A 57 16.39 5.66 2.65
C PRO A 57 15.60 5.30 1.40
N MET A 58 16.26 5.32 0.23
CA MET A 58 15.60 5.14 -1.07
C MET A 58 14.90 3.78 -1.19
N TRP A 59 15.49 2.71 -0.61
CA TRP A 59 14.86 1.38 -0.59
C TRP A 59 13.47 1.39 0.07
N ALA A 60 13.25 2.23 1.09
CA ALA A 60 11.97 2.32 1.78
C ALA A 60 10.95 3.08 0.94
N VAL A 61 11.39 4.14 0.26
CA VAL A 61 10.57 4.95 -0.65
C VAL A 61 10.15 4.12 -1.86
N GLN A 62 11.08 3.43 -2.52
CA GLN A 62 10.78 2.53 -3.65
C GLN A 62 9.82 1.40 -3.25
N ARG A 63 10.02 0.80 -2.08
CA ARG A 63 9.08 -0.22 -1.56
C ARG A 63 7.68 0.38 -1.34
N ALA A 64 7.59 1.62 -0.87
CA ALA A 64 6.32 2.32 -0.72
C ALA A 64 5.67 2.69 -2.06
N VAL A 65 6.45 3.08 -3.07
CA VAL A 65 5.95 3.27 -4.45
C VAL A 65 5.32 1.99 -4.96
N SER A 66 6.02 0.85 -4.88
CA SER A 66 5.49 -0.44 -5.34
C SER A 66 4.26 -0.87 -4.56
N GLN A 67 4.20 -0.59 -3.25
CA GLN A 67 3.00 -0.85 -2.44
C GLN A 67 1.83 0.03 -2.86
N ARG A 68 2.07 1.33 -3.10
CA ARG A 68 1.06 2.28 -3.56
C ARG A 68 0.53 1.87 -4.94
N ALA A 69 1.40 1.56 -5.90
CA ALA A 69 0.99 1.07 -7.21
C ALA A 69 0.10 -0.18 -7.14
N ARG A 70 0.45 -1.17 -6.29
CA ARG A 70 -0.39 -2.37 -6.06
C ARG A 70 -1.73 -2.05 -5.41
N LEU A 71 -1.76 -1.06 -4.51
CA LEU A 71 -3.00 -0.60 -3.89
C LEU A 71 -3.89 0.10 -4.92
N LEU A 72 -3.32 1.00 -5.74
CA LEU A 72 -4.03 1.72 -6.78
C LEU A 72 -4.57 0.75 -7.85
N SER A 73 -3.80 -0.26 -8.25
CA SER A 73 -4.25 -1.28 -9.19
C SER A 73 -5.38 -2.16 -8.63
N LYS A 74 -5.36 -2.49 -7.32
CA LYS A 74 -6.49 -3.18 -6.67
C LYS A 74 -7.72 -2.28 -6.49
N LEU A 75 -7.51 -0.99 -6.22
CA LEU A 75 -8.59 -0.01 -6.31
C LEU A 75 -9.11 0.07 -7.77
N ALA A 76 -8.28 -0.29 -8.76
CA ALA A 76 -8.58 -0.27 -10.20
C ALA A 76 -9.27 -1.52 -10.71
N GLU A 77 -9.25 -2.58 -9.91
CA GLU A 77 -9.86 -3.83 -10.27
C GLU A 77 -11.38 -3.65 -10.44
N GLY A 78 -11.86 -3.92 -11.66
CA GLY A 78 -13.25 -3.69 -12.07
C GLY A 78 -13.57 -2.29 -12.62
N ARG A 79 -12.56 -1.48 -13.01
CA ARG A 79 -12.71 -0.14 -13.63
C ARG A 79 -12.87 -0.14 -15.15
N THR A 80 -13.13 -1.26 -15.80
CA THR A 80 -13.24 -1.35 -17.28
C THR A 80 -14.24 -0.36 -17.92
N ARG A 81 -15.03 0.39 -17.12
CA ARG A 81 -15.94 1.46 -17.57
C ARG A 81 -15.60 2.89 -17.14
N TRP A 82 -14.53 3.18 -16.40
CA TRP A 82 -14.31 4.56 -15.89
C TRP A 82 -13.69 5.51 -16.90
N SER A 83 -12.96 4.97 -17.89
CA SER A 83 -12.36 5.78 -18.95
C SER A 83 -13.43 6.57 -19.72
N GLY A 84 -13.31 7.90 -19.73
CA GLY A 84 -14.26 8.81 -20.38
C GLY A 84 -15.50 9.18 -19.55
N MET A 85 -15.65 8.66 -18.32
CA MET A 85 -16.72 9.11 -17.41
C MET A 85 -16.38 10.45 -16.75
N ALA A 86 -17.41 11.26 -16.52
CA ALA A 86 -17.26 12.45 -15.69
C ALA A 86 -16.86 12.05 -14.27
N LEU A 87 -16.06 12.90 -13.60
CA LEU A 87 -15.59 12.66 -12.23
C LEU A 87 -16.73 12.38 -11.24
N GLY A 88 -17.90 13.00 -11.45
CA GLY A 88 -19.11 12.73 -10.66
C GLY A 88 -19.58 11.27 -10.76
N ASP A 89 -19.60 10.72 -11.98
CA ASP A 89 -20.03 9.34 -12.23
C ASP A 89 -19.01 8.32 -11.69
N GLN A 90 -17.71 8.64 -11.80
CA GLN A 90 -16.64 7.85 -11.18
C GLN A 90 -16.83 7.78 -9.66
N LYS A 91 -17.15 8.91 -9.00
CA LYS A 91 -17.44 8.93 -7.55
C LYS A 91 -18.68 8.12 -7.19
N VAL A 92 -19.76 8.23 -7.97
CA VAL A 92 -20.98 7.44 -7.75
C VAL A 92 -20.68 5.94 -7.84
N GLN A 93 -19.96 5.49 -8.86
CA GLN A 93 -19.55 4.09 -8.96
C GLN A 93 -18.62 3.70 -7.81
N PHE A 94 -17.71 4.57 -7.42
CA PHE A 94 -16.81 4.30 -6.30
C PHE A 94 -17.57 4.09 -4.98
N ARG A 95 -18.68 4.80 -4.76
CA ARG A 95 -19.54 4.63 -3.59
C ARG A 95 -20.18 3.24 -3.49
N THR A 96 -20.28 2.50 -4.59
CA THR A 96 -20.81 1.11 -4.61
C THR A 96 -19.77 0.08 -4.13
N LYS A 97 -18.48 0.44 -4.06
CA LYS A 97 -17.43 -0.46 -3.58
C LYS A 97 -17.57 -0.75 -2.07
N PRO A 98 -17.04 -1.89 -1.58
CA PRO A 98 -16.95 -2.20 -0.16
C PRO A 98 -16.36 -1.07 0.68
N PHE A 99 -16.76 -0.99 1.95
CA PHE A 99 -16.31 0.07 2.86
C PHE A 99 -14.79 0.08 3.05
N GLU A 100 -14.16 -1.09 3.02
CA GLU A 100 -12.71 -1.26 3.14
C GLU A 100 -11.98 -0.57 1.99
N ILE A 101 -12.47 -0.75 0.76
CA ILE A 101 -11.90 -0.16 -0.46
C ILE A 101 -12.06 1.36 -0.41
N ARG A 102 -13.23 1.85 0.01
CA ARG A 102 -13.49 3.30 0.14
C ARG A 102 -12.64 3.96 1.21
N ALA A 103 -12.54 3.34 2.39
CA ALA A 103 -11.69 3.83 3.46
C ALA A 103 -10.20 3.80 3.08
N LEU A 104 -9.76 2.80 2.32
CA LEU A 104 -8.39 2.73 1.78
C LEU A 104 -8.12 3.86 0.78
N ALA A 105 -9.04 4.11 -0.15
CA ALA A 105 -8.90 5.21 -1.10
C ALA A 105 -8.89 6.57 -0.40
N TRP A 106 -9.79 6.80 0.55
CA TRP A 106 -9.77 8.00 1.38
C TRP A 106 -8.44 8.16 2.13
N ALA A 107 -7.90 7.07 2.69
CA ALA A 107 -6.62 7.11 3.38
C ALA A 107 -5.46 7.45 2.44
N LEU A 108 -5.44 6.87 1.25
CA LEU A 108 -4.43 7.14 0.21
C LEU A 108 -4.52 8.57 -0.33
N SER A 109 -5.74 9.10 -0.47
CA SER A 109 -6.01 10.42 -1.01
C SER A 109 -5.67 11.54 -0.01
N THR A 110 -6.01 11.32 1.26
CA THR A 110 -5.71 12.25 2.37
C THR A 110 -4.31 12.03 2.96
N GLY A 111 -3.57 11.06 2.42
CA GLY A 111 -2.23 10.72 2.89
C GLY A 111 -2.19 10.23 4.33
N ARG A 112 -3.30 9.69 4.85
CA ARG A 112 -3.37 9.03 6.16
C ARG A 112 -2.68 7.66 6.12
N ARG A 113 -2.35 7.13 7.30
CA ARG A 113 -1.68 5.81 7.41
C ARG A 113 -2.53 4.70 6.81
N VAL A 114 -2.05 4.13 5.72
CA VAL A 114 -2.58 2.92 5.09
C VAL A 114 -1.97 1.69 5.78
N PRO A 115 -2.77 0.69 6.17
CA PRO A 115 -2.26 -0.54 6.77
C PRO A 115 -1.21 -1.21 5.88
N PRO A 116 -0.05 -1.60 6.45
CA PRO A 116 0.99 -2.30 5.70
C PRO A 116 0.57 -3.74 5.42
N GLY A 117 0.88 -4.21 4.21
CA GLY A 117 0.63 -5.58 3.78
C GLY A 117 -0.72 -5.74 3.10
N GLN A 118 -0.76 -6.62 2.12
CA GLN A 118 -1.99 -7.20 1.61
C GLN A 118 -1.79 -8.70 1.61
N PHE A 119 -2.89 -9.42 1.74
CA PHE A 119 -2.91 -10.82 1.37
C PHE A 119 -2.76 -10.89 -0.14
N ASP A 120 -1.54 -11.19 -0.62
CA ASP A 120 -1.33 -11.53 -2.02
C ASP A 120 -1.58 -13.03 -2.19
N ARG A 121 -2.16 -13.41 -3.35
CA ARG A 121 -2.33 -14.80 -3.80
C ARG A 121 -1.04 -15.62 -3.69
N THR A 122 0.11 -14.93 -3.71
CA THR A 122 1.44 -15.50 -3.47
C THR A 122 1.58 -16.18 -2.11
N THR A 123 0.85 -15.76 -1.08
CA THR A 123 0.86 -16.39 0.25
C THR A 123 0.29 -17.81 0.20
N VAL A 124 -0.78 -18.00 -0.57
CA VAL A 124 -1.38 -19.32 -0.82
C VAL A 124 -0.44 -20.15 -1.70
N LEU A 125 0.16 -19.54 -2.72
CA LEU A 125 1.14 -20.21 -3.58
C LEU A 125 2.36 -20.71 -2.79
N TYR A 126 2.94 -19.89 -1.91
CA TYR A 126 4.06 -20.30 -1.06
C TYR A 126 3.67 -21.39 -0.07
N ALA A 127 2.45 -21.34 0.51
CA ALA A 127 1.96 -22.43 1.34
C ALA A 127 1.84 -23.74 0.54
N VAL A 128 1.30 -23.69 -0.68
CA VAL A 128 1.17 -24.86 -1.56
C VAL A 128 2.55 -25.41 -1.97
N VAL A 129 3.51 -24.53 -2.32
CA VAL A 129 4.88 -24.93 -2.67
C VAL A 129 5.59 -25.57 -1.49
N LEU A 130 5.49 -24.99 -0.29
CA LEU A 130 6.08 -25.56 0.92
C LEU A 130 5.47 -26.91 1.27
N LEU A 131 4.16 -27.08 1.08
CA LEU A 131 3.48 -28.36 1.27
C LEU A 131 3.98 -29.41 0.27
N LEU A 132 4.06 -29.06 -1.02
CA LEU A 132 4.56 -29.93 -2.07
C LEU A 132 6.01 -30.38 -1.82
N LEU A 133 6.88 -29.45 -1.41
CA LEU A 133 8.28 -29.75 -1.06
C LEU A 133 8.38 -30.68 0.15
N ALA A 134 7.56 -30.47 1.18
CA ALA A 134 7.54 -31.33 2.35
C ALA A 134 7.06 -32.76 2.03
N VAL A 135 6.04 -32.90 1.17
CA VAL A 135 5.53 -34.20 0.72
C VAL A 135 6.54 -34.93 -0.16
N LEU A 136 7.15 -34.25 -1.13
CA LEU A 136 8.18 -34.82 -2.00
C LEU A 136 9.43 -35.28 -1.21
N ALA A 137 9.90 -34.45 -0.27
CA ALA A 137 11.04 -34.80 0.59
C ALA A 137 10.72 -36.00 1.50
N GLY A 138 9.47 -36.11 1.94
CA GLY A 138 8.95 -37.22 2.73
C GLY A 138 8.90 -38.57 2.04
N LEU A 139 8.52 -38.57 0.76
CA LEU A 139 8.51 -39.76 -0.08
C LEU A 139 9.92 -40.32 -0.31
N ILE A 140 10.92 -39.44 -0.40
CA ILE A 140 12.33 -39.82 -0.65
C ILE A 140 13.02 -40.26 0.64
N SER A 141 12.74 -39.60 1.77
CA SER A 141 13.28 -40.00 3.07
C SER A 141 12.34 -39.60 4.22
N PRO A 142 11.78 -40.57 4.97
CA PRO A 142 10.86 -40.31 6.08
C PRO A 142 11.35 -39.30 7.15
N PRO A 143 12.64 -39.22 7.54
CA PRO A 143 13.07 -38.23 8.53
C PRO A 143 13.01 -36.78 8.04
N LEU A 144 13.02 -36.51 6.72
CA LEU A 144 12.90 -35.15 6.19
C LEU A 144 11.47 -34.58 6.32
N LEU A 145 10.45 -35.44 6.41
CA LEU A 145 9.06 -35.03 6.67
C LEU A 145 8.93 -34.34 8.03
N LEU A 146 9.62 -34.86 9.05
CA LEU A 146 9.63 -34.31 10.40
C LEU A 146 10.30 -32.93 10.47
N LEU A 147 11.20 -32.60 9.53
CA LEU A 147 11.85 -31.28 9.43
C LEU A 147 11.03 -30.27 8.59
N GLY A 148 10.31 -30.73 7.57
CA GLY A 148 9.51 -29.87 6.70
C GLY A 148 8.20 -29.38 7.32
N LEU A 149 7.51 -30.25 8.05
CA LEU A 149 6.23 -29.95 8.73
C LEU A 149 6.29 -28.76 9.71
N PRO A 150 7.27 -28.64 10.62
CA PRO A 150 7.34 -27.49 11.53
C PRO A 150 7.59 -26.16 10.79
N SER A 151 8.35 -26.18 9.70
CA SER A 151 8.60 -24.99 8.87
C SER A 151 7.32 -24.53 8.16
N PHE A 152 6.53 -25.48 7.63
CA PHE A 152 5.23 -25.20 7.04
C PHE A 152 4.21 -24.67 8.06
N ALA A 153 4.13 -25.30 9.24
CA ALA A 153 3.25 -24.86 10.32
C ALA A 153 3.62 -23.45 10.83
N ALA A 154 4.91 -23.18 11.02
CA ALA A 154 5.41 -21.86 11.41
C ALA A 154 5.05 -20.78 10.36
N TYR A 155 5.22 -21.09 9.07
CA TYR A 155 4.81 -20.19 7.98
C TYR A 155 3.30 -19.89 8.03
N LEU A 156 2.47 -20.91 8.23
CA LEU A 156 1.02 -20.75 8.35
C LEU A 156 0.64 -19.87 9.54
N VAL A 157 1.22 -20.10 10.72
CA VAL A 157 0.95 -19.30 11.93
C VAL A 157 1.32 -17.83 11.70
N VAL A 158 2.51 -17.56 11.13
CA VAL A 158 2.94 -16.19 10.83
C VAL A 158 2.02 -15.53 9.81
N SER A 159 1.62 -16.27 8.78
CA SER A 159 0.70 -15.79 7.75
C SER A 159 -0.68 -15.44 8.33
N LEU A 160 -1.24 -16.31 9.18
CA LEU A 160 -2.52 -16.08 9.86
C LEU A 160 -2.46 -14.89 10.80
N ARG A 161 -1.37 -14.73 11.58
CA ARG A 161 -1.17 -13.55 12.44
C ARG A 161 -1.13 -12.27 11.63
N ARG A 162 -0.35 -12.24 10.55
CA ARG A 162 -0.30 -11.08 9.63
C ARG A 162 -1.66 -10.76 9.02
N HIS A 163 -2.46 -11.78 8.71
CA HIS A 163 -3.80 -11.60 8.20
C HIS A 163 -4.76 -11.02 9.25
N ALA A 164 -4.71 -11.52 10.48
CA ALA A 164 -5.50 -10.99 11.58
C ALA A 164 -5.13 -9.51 11.87
N ASP A 165 -3.84 -9.20 11.90
CA ASP A 165 -3.34 -7.84 12.09
C ASP A 165 -3.78 -6.91 10.94
N TYR A 166 -3.69 -7.39 9.70
CA TYR A 166 -4.16 -6.64 8.54
C TYR A 166 -5.66 -6.33 8.64
N ARG A 167 -6.50 -7.34 8.94
CA ARG A 167 -7.95 -7.14 9.11
C ARG A 167 -8.26 -6.17 10.23
N LYS A 168 -7.59 -6.29 11.38
CA LYS A 168 -7.74 -5.36 12.51
C LYS A 168 -7.40 -3.93 12.10
N ASN A 169 -6.30 -3.73 11.37
CA ASN A 169 -5.88 -2.40 10.92
C ASN A 169 -6.82 -1.80 9.86
N ILE A 170 -7.36 -2.62 8.95
CA ILE A 170 -8.37 -2.19 7.98
C ILE A 170 -9.67 -1.80 8.69
N GLN A 171 -10.14 -2.60 9.64
CA GLN A 171 -11.33 -2.28 10.41
C GLN A 171 -11.16 -0.97 11.20
N ALA A 172 -10.00 -0.78 11.85
CA ALA A 172 -9.67 0.48 12.51
C ALA A 172 -9.67 1.67 11.52
N LEU A 173 -9.20 1.46 10.29
CA LEU A 173 -9.26 2.47 9.25
C LEU A 173 -10.70 2.80 8.84
N VAL A 174 -11.55 1.80 8.65
CA VAL A 174 -12.97 1.97 8.33
C VAL A 174 -13.70 2.71 9.45
N ILE A 175 -13.40 2.41 10.72
CA ILE A 175 -13.97 3.11 11.87
C ILE A 175 -13.60 4.60 11.84
N ARG A 176 -12.31 4.93 11.64
CA ARG A 176 -11.86 6.32 11.52
C ARG A 176 -12.50 7.05 10.34
N TRP A 177 -12.65 6.38 9.21
CA TRP A 177 -13.30 6.94 8.03
C TRP A 177 -14.80 7.20 8.26
N LYS A 178 -15.51 6.27 8.93
CA LYS A 178 -16.91 6.47 9.35
C LYS A 178 -17.04 7.63 10.33
N ALA A 179 -16.14 7.73 11.31
CA ALA A 179 -16.11 8.85 12.26
C ALA A 179 -15.83 10.20 11.59
N ALA A 180 -15.06 10.20 10.50
CA ALA A 180 -14.83 11.38 9.66
C ALA A 180 -16.01 11.72 8.72
N GLY A 181 -17.19 11.10 8.90
CA GLY A 181 -18.37 11.38 8.10
C GLY A 181 -18.42 10.65 6.75
N LYS A 182 -17.62 9.58 6.56
CA LYS A 182 -17.54 8.81 5.31
C LYS A 182 -17.16 9.69 4.10
N GLN A 183 -16.25 10.64 4.31
CA GLN A 183 -15.75 11.53 3.25
C GLN A 183 -15.27 10.74 2.04
N ASP A 184 -15.67 11.20 0.86
CA ASP A 184 -15.15 10.66 -0.40
C ASP A 184 -13.64 10.93 -0.52
N PRO A 185 -12.89 10.07 -1.25
CA PRO A 185 -11.51 10.37 -1.58
C PRO A 185 -11.38 11.65 -2.41
N SER A 186 -10.22 12.30 -2.34
CA SER A 186 -9.94 13.51 -3.09
C SER A 186 -9.90 13.27 -4.59
N ASP A 187 -10.21 14.31 -5.36
CA ASP A 187 -10.27 14.28 -6.83
C ASP A 187 -8.93 13.86 -7.46
N SER A 188 -7.83 14.28 -6.83
CA SER A 188 -6.47 13.89 -7.21
C SER A 188 -6.23 12.37 -7.23
N LEU A 189 -6.94 11.62 -6.38
CA LEU A 189 -6.86 10.16 -6.40
C LEU A 189 -7.42 9.62 -7.71
N PHE A 190 -8.58 10.12 -8.17
CA PHE A 190 -9.21 9.65 -9.41
C PHE A 190 -8.33 9.93 -10.64
N SER A 191 -7.62 11.06 -10.66
CA SER A 191 -6.61 11.33 -11.69
C SER A 191 -5.41 10.36 -11.62
N GLU A 192 -4.93 10.02 -10.43
CA GLU A 192 -3.86 9.01 -10.25
C GLU A 192 -4.32 7.61 -10.68
N LEU A 193 -5.62 7.35 -10.53
CA LEU A 193 -6.29 6.11 -10.88
C LEU A 193 -6.59 5.94 -12.38
N ASP A 194 -6.75 7.02 -13.12
CA ASP A 194 -6.89 6.98 -14.58
C ASP A 194 -5.55 6.73 -15.30
N HIS A 195 -4.43 6.97 -14.62
CA HIS A 195 -3.07 6.77 -15.14
C HIS A 195 -2.37 5.51 -14.59
N SER A 196 -3.01 4.76 -13.69
CA SER A 196 -2.47 3.55 -13.03
C SER A 196 -2.92 2.26 -13.70
#